data_AF-A0A969MHB2-F1
#
_entry.id   AF-A0A969MHB2-F1
#
_cell.length_a   1.000
_cell.length_b   1.000
_cell.length_c   1.000
_cell.angle_alpha   90.00
_cell.angle_beta   90.00
_cell.angle_gamma   90.00
#
_symmetry.space_group_name_H-M   'P 1'
#
loop_
_entity.id
_entity.type
_entity.pdbx_description
1 polymer ?
#
loop_
_entity_poly.entity_id
_entity_poly.type
_entity_poly.pdbx_seq_one_letter_code
_entity_poly.pdbx_strand_id
1 'polypeptide(L)'
;MGINGDSSTIGNILDKNPRLDDIPLSKKINLEDYSITEIPGLEKAQVQDFANSDDTLITGVPGLNELPWSEFPGILTPTLAFIGQVDLPLMEVEANRTRTISGSYQEGFNVPCLQNDCAHMEIAGSGNTTGVEWISGKFQKVKGGFGSLGIVFNGKEPTGRHPFGEAFKQVVWNINEAEGSVETTMFFRICKKIPFVGKTCTPYGIGPVPFITYREKDPIILGSPSTLPE
;
A
#
# COMPACT_ATOMS: atom_id res chain seq x y z
N MET A 1 -2.95 -39.36 17.37
CA MET A 1 -1.82 -39.63 18.26
C MET A 1 -1.79 -38.47 19.25
N GLY A 2 -2.36 -38.67 20.44
CA GLY A 2 -2.46 -37.62 21.45
C GLY A 2 -1.13 -37.49 22.19
N ILE A 3 -0.61 -36.27 22.25
CA ILE A 3 0.50 -35.93 23.15
C ILE A 3 -0.09 -35.88 24.56
N ASN A 4 0.08 -36.97 25.31
CA ASN A 4 -0.22 -36.98 26.74
C ASN A 4 0.73 -36.00 27.44
N GLY A 5 0.15 -35.09 28.21
CA GLY A 5 0.82 -33.92 28.78
C GLY A 5 1.82 -34.26 29.88
N ASP A 6 3.02 -34.67 29.48
CA ASP A 6 4.20 -34.34 30.26
C ASP A 6 4.60 -32.89 29.94
N SER A 7 5.10 -32.18 30.96
CA SER A 7 5.57 -30.77 31.01
C SER A 7 6.52 -30.26 29.92
N SER A 8 6.64 -30.93 28.77
CA SER A 8 7.38 -30.49 27.61
C SER A 8 6.68 -29.33 26.90
N THR A 9 7.41 -28.23 26.71
CA THR A 9 7.02 -27.16 25.79
C THR A 9 7.13 -27.64 24.34
N ILE A 10 6.48 -26.94 23.40
CA ILE A 10 6.71 -27.17 21.96
C ILE A 10 8.20 -27.06 21.63
N GLY A 11 8.91 -26.11 22.24
CA GLY A 11 10.37 -25.98 22.11
C GLY A 11 11.12 -27.26 22.48
N ASN A 12 10.78 -27.89 23.61
CA ASN A 12 11.40 -29.16 24.02
C ASN A 12 11.13 -30.32 23.04
N ILE A 13 10.03 -30.26 22.27
CA ILE A 13 9.68 -31.26 21.25
C ILE A 13 10.47 -31.01 19.96
N LEU A 14 10.63 -29.74 19.56
CA LEU A 14 11.43 -29.32 18.41
C LEU A 14 12.92 -29.66 18.60
N ASP A 15 13.47 -29.39 19.79
CA ASP A 15 14.87 -29.73 20.14
C ASP A 15 15.17 -31.22 19.95
N LYS A 16 14.17 -32.08 20.24
CA LYS A 16 14.28 -33.54 20.09
C LYS A 16 13.98 -34.01 18.66
N ASN A 17 13.33 -33.19 17.84
CA ASN A 17 12.89 -33.53 16.50
C ASN A 17 13.08 -32.36 15.52
N PRO A 18 14.34 -32.04 15.13
CA PRO A 18 14.64 -30.87 14.29
C PRO A 18 13.94 -30.86 12.92
N ARG A 19 13.47 -32.02 12.46
CA ARG A 19 12.68 -32.15 11.21
C ARG A 19 11.32 -31.45 11.28
N LEU A 20 10.88 -31.08 12.47
CA LEU A 20 9.62 -30.37 12.68
C LEU A 20 9.77 -28.85 12.55
N ASP A 21 10.99 -28.32 12.60
CA ASP A 21 11.28 -26.87 12.57
C ASP A 21 10.70 -26.19 11.33
N ASP A 22 10.72 -26.89 10.19
CA ASP A 22 10.29 -26.36 8.90
C ASP A 22 8.82 -26.69 8.55
N ILE A 23 8.07 -27.37 9.44
CA ILE A 23 6.68 -27.76 9.15
C ILE A 23 5.74 -26.61 9.54
N PRO A 24 5.01 -26.00 8.60
CA PRO A 24 4.03 -24.99 8.95
C PRO A 24 2.94 -25.59 9.84
N LEU A 25 2.63 -24.90 10.94
CA LEU A 25 1.61 -25.34 11.91
C LEU A 25 0.26 -25.64 11.22
N SER A 26 -0.11 -24.80 10.24
CA SER A 26 -1.33 -24.92 9.43
C SER A 26 -1.44 -26.22 8.61
N LYS A 27 -0.32 -26.93 8.35
CA LYS A 27 -0.38 -28.22 7.63
C LYS A 27 -0.90 -29.37 8.48
N LYS A 28 -0.86 -29.23 9.80
CA LYS A 28 -1.23 -30.29 10.76
C LYS A 28 -2.34 -29.89 11.70
N ILE A 29 -2.54 -28.59 11.88
CA ILE A 29 -3.53 -28.00 12.76
C ILE A 29 -4.35 -27.02 11.93
N ASN A 30 -5.67 -27.13 11.98
CA ASN A 30 -6.53 -26.10 11.43
C ASN A 30 -6.46 -24.88 12.36
N LEU A 31 -5.79 -23.81 11.92
CA LEU A 31 -5.59 -22.62 12.74
C LEU A 31 -6.85 -21.77 12.86
N GLU A 32 -7.88 -22.02 12.04
CA GLU A 32 -9.18 -21.34 12.15
C GLU A 32 -9.93 -21.71 13.44
N ASP A 33 -9.60 -22.84 14.04
CA ASP A 33 -10.24 -23.32 15.28
C ASP A 33 -9.67 -22.66 16.55
N TYR A 34 -8.68 -21.77 16.42
CA TYR A 34 -7.97 -21.13 17.53
C TYR A 34 -8.01 -19.61 17.39
N SER A 35 -8.43 -18.92 18.44
CA SER A 35 -8.27 -17.47 18.56
C SER A 35 -6.81 -17.09 18.82
N ILE A 36 -6.43 -15.85 18.50
CA ILE A 36 -5.07 -15.32 18.74
C ILE A 36 -4.66 -15.47 20.21
N THR A 37 -5.61 -15.28 21.14
CA THR A 37 -5.37 -15.39 22.59
C THR A 37 -5.18 -16.83 23.08
N GLU A 38 -5.56 -17.83 22.27
CA GLU A 38 -5.43 -19.25 22.63
C GLU A 38 -4.10 -19.85 22.20
N ILE A 39 -3.30 -19.14 21.39
CA ILE A 39 -1.95 -19.57 21.00
C ILE A 39 -0.93 -18.87 21.93
N PRO A 40 -0.29 -19.58 22.88
CA PRO A 40 0.55 -18.95 23.88
C PRO A 40 1.73 -18.17 23.29
N GLY A 41 1.89 -16.91 23.69
CA GLY A 41 2.99 -16.05 23.28
C GLY A 41 2.74 -15.31 21.96
N LEU A 42 1.68 -15.66 21.22
CA LEU A 42 1.31 -14.98 19.99
C LEU A 42 0.84 -13.54 20.27
N GLU A 43 0.23 -13.29 21.42
CA GLU A 43 -0.24 -11.97 21.85
C GLU A 43 0.89 -10.98 22.18
N LYS A 44 2.11 -11.49 22.34
CA LYS A 44 3.33 -10.70 22.63
C LYS A 44 4.32 -10.69 21.48
N ALA A 45 4.14 -11.58 20.50
CA ALA A 45 5.01 -11.68 19.34
C ALA A 45 4.91 -10.41 18.50
N GLN A 46 6.04 -9.81 18.13
CA GLN A 46 6.02 -8.66 17.24
C GLN A 46 5.85 -9.15 15.81
N VAL A 47 5.10 -8.42 14.98
CA VAL A 47 4.87 -8.80 13.57
C VAL A 47 6.20 -9.01 12.82
N GLN A 48 7.22 -8.20 13.14
CA GLN A 48 8.58 -8.31 12.58
C GLN A 48 9.33 -9.60 12.95
N ASP A 49 8.91 -10.30 14.00
CA ASP A 49 9.51 -11.57 14.44
C ASP A 49 9.09 -12.75 13.54
N PHE A 50 8.01 -12.57 12.75
CA PHE A 50 7.56 -13.58 11.79
C PHE A 50 8.37 -13.50 10.49
N ALA A 51 8.91 -14.64 10.05
CA ALA A 51 9.66 -14.72 8.81
C ALA A 51 8.77 -14.35 7.61
N ASN A 52 9.24 -13.43 6.77
CA ASN A 52 8.50 -12.87 5.63
C ASN A 52 7.21 -12.12 6.03
N SER A 53 7.16 -11.54 7.24
CA SER A 53 6.09 -10.64 7.68
C SER A 53 5.87 -9.46 6.73
N ASP A 54 6.95 -8.94 6.13
CA ASP A 54 6.90 -7.91 5.09
C ASP A 54 6.25 -8.38 3.76
N ASP A 55 6.17 -9.70 3.54
CA ASP A 55 5.63 -10.32 2.31
C ASP A 55 4.17 -10.77 2.44
N THR A 56 3.63 -10.81 3.66
CA THR A 56 2.30 -11.31 3.90
C THR A 56 1.30 -10.22 3.53
N LEU A 57 0.50 -10.47 2.49
CA LEU A 57 -0.58 -9.58 2.14
C LEU A 57 -1.53 -9.45 3.33
N ILE A 58 -1.62 -8.23 3.84
CA ILE A 58 -2.62 -7.73 4.81
C ILE A 58 -4.05 -8.10 4.38
N THR A 59 -4.31 -8.40 3.10
CA THR A 59 -5.61 -8.83 2.58
C THR A 59 -6.06 -10.23 3.03
N GLY A 60 -5.19 -11.03 3.65
CA GLY A 60 -5.50 -12.41 4.06
C GLY A 60 -5.90 -12.58 5.53
N VAL A 61 -5.93 -11.50 6.32
CA VAL A 61 -6.23 -11.56 7.76
C VAL A 61 -7.70 -11.20 8.00
N PRO A 62 -8.56 -12.14 8.45
CA PRO A 62 -9.93 -11.84 8.82
C PRO A 62 -10.01 -10.78 9.92
N GLY A 63 -10.91 -9.80 9.79
CA GLY A 63 -11.09 -8.70 10.75
C GLY A 63 -10.13 -7.52 10.58
N LEU A 64 -9.17 -7.60 9.65
CA LEU A 64 -8.23 -6.49 9.43
C LEU A 64 -8.87 -5.26 8.76
N ASN A 65 -9.95 -5.47 8.01
CA ASN A 65 -10.83 -4.40 7.51
C ASN A 65 -11.60 -3.67 8.63
N GLU A 66 -11.57 -4.20 9.85
CA GLU A 66 -12.23 -3.62 11.04
C GLU A 66 -11.23 -2.89 11.94
N LEU A 67 -9.92 -2.96 11.65
CA LEU A 67 -8.92 -2.21 12.42
C LEU A 67 -9.05 -0.70 12.18
N PRO A 68 -9.04 0.12 13.24
CA PRO A 68 -8.87 1.56 13.11
C PRO A 68 -7.54 1.86 12.43
N TRP A 69 -7.50 2.90 11.59
CA TRP A 69 -6.29 3.31 10.85
C TRP A 69 -5.06 3.56 11.73
N SER A 70 -5.26 3.97 12.99
CA SER A 70 -4.17 4.16 13.97
C SER A 70 -3.44 2.86 14.33
N GLU A 71 -4.10 1.73 14.12
CA GLU A 71 -3.62 0.40 14.52
C GLU A 71 -2.97 -0.36 13.36
N PHE A 72 -2.93 0.21 12.15
CA PHE A 72 -2.28 -0.44 11.00
C PHE A 72 -0.75 -0.37 11.13
N PRO A 73 -0.06 -1.52 11.23
CA PRO A 73 1.39 -1.54 11.33
C PRO A 73 2.03 -1.00 10.05
N GLY A 74 2.93 -0.01 10.20
CA GLY A 74 3.67 0.59 9.08
C GLY A 74 3.03 1.83 8.45
N ILE A 75 1.84 2.27 8.91
CA ILE A 75 1.37 3.63 8.62
C ILE A 75 2.22 4.58 9.46
N LEU A 76 3.12 5.31 8.81
CA LEU A 76 3.75 6.46 9.44
C LEU A 76 2.66 7.51 9.65
N THR A 77 2.62 8.14 10.83
CA THR A 77 1.81 9.34 11.05
C THR A 77 1.95 10.24 9.83
N PRO A 78 0.83 10.62 9.17
CA PRO A 78 0.89 11.33 7.91
C PRO A 78 1.83 12.50 8.06
N THR A 79 2.76 12.63 7.12
CA THR A 79 3.62 13.80 7.08
C THR A 79 2.73 14.99 6.72
N LEU A 80 2.21 15.68 7.74
CA LEU A 80 1.40 16.91 7.63
C LEU A 80 2.17 18.07 6.96
N ALA A 81 3.41 17.82 6.53
CA ALA A 81 4.23 18.74 5.77
C ALA A 81 3.55 19.22 4.48
N PHE A 82 2.54 18.50 3.96
CA PHE A 82 1.89 18.84 2.72
C PHE A 82 0.39 18.50 2.69
N ILE A 83 -0.44 19.48 3.04
CA ILE A 83 -1.90 19.42 2.96
C ILE A 83 -2.34 20.36 1.84
N GLY A 84 -3.16 19.83 0.94
CA GLY A 84 -3.87 20.62 -0.06
C GLY A 84 -5.37 20.52 0.15
N GLN A 85 -6.12 21.10 -0.78
CA GLN A 85 -7.56 21.04 -0.85
C GLN A 85 -7.94 20.58 -2.25
N VAL A 86 -8.90 19.65 -2.36
CA VAL A 86 -9.42 19.26 -3.68
C VAL A 86 -10.13 20.47 -4.29
N ASP A 87 -9.72 20.86 -5.50
CA ASP A 87 -10.27 22.03 -6.19
C ASP A 87 -11.21 21.61 -7.31
N LEU A 88 -10.68 21.05 -8.41
CA LEU A 88 -11.46 20.67 -9.58
C LEU A 88 -11.23 19.21 -9.97
N PRO A 89 -12.23 18.34 -9.85
CA PRO A 89 -12.23 17.00 -10.44
C PRO A 89 -12.57 17.07 -11.93
N LEU A 90 -11.62 16.71 -12.79
CA LEU A 90 -11.75 16.79 -14.25
C LEU A 90 -11.61 15.41 -14.89
N MET A 91 -12.53 15.09 -15.80
CA MET A 91 -12.56 13.78 -16.49
C MET A 91 -11.57 13.68 -17.66
N GLU A 92 -11.64 12.59 -18.40
CA GLU A 92 -10.69 12.22 -19.46
C GLU A 92 -10.68 13.12 -20.70
N VAL A 93 -11.46 14.21 -20.75
CA VAL A 93 -11.40 15.17 -21.87
C VAL A 93 -10.10 15.99 -21.82
N GLU A 94 -9.48 16.06 -20.64
CA GLU A 94 -8.26 16.82 -20.40
C GLU A 94 -7.01 16.13 -20.99
N ALA A 95 -6.06 16.95 -21.43
CA ALA A 95 -4.83 16.49 -22.09
C ALA A 95 -3.62 17.34 -21.67
N ASN A 96 -2.41 16.81 -21.91
CA ASN A 96 -1.13 17.55 -21.78
C ASN A 96 -0.91 18.22 -20.42
N ARG A 97 -1.19 17.48 -19.34
CA ARG A 97 -0.99 17.91 -17.95
C ARG A 97 0.48 17.74 -17.56
N THR A 98 1.12 18.83 -17.16
CA THR A 98 2.58 18.85 -16.88
C THR A 98 2.90 19.22 -15.44
N ARG A 99 1.96 19.84 -14.71
CA ARG A 99 2.14 20.23 -13.31
C ARG A 99 1.62 19.13 -12.40
N THR A 100 2.07 17.91 -12.65
CA THR A 100 1.56 16.74 -11.94
C THR A 100 2.26 16.51 -10.60
N ILE A 101 1.50 15.92 -9.66
CA ILE A 101 2.00 15.43 -8.38
C ILE A 101 1.83 13.91 -8.24
N SER A 102 1.56 13.19 -9.33
CA SER A 102 1.42 11.73 -9.33
C SER A 102 2.59 11.06 -10.03
N GLY A 103 2.96 9.87 -9.54
CA GLY A 103 3.96 9.03 -10.22
C GLY A 103 4.29 7.76 -9.44
N SER A 104 5.58 7.46 -9.34
CA SER A 104 6.12 6.31 -8.62
C SER A 104 7.47 6.60 -7.98
N TYR A 105 7.94 5.69 -7.13
CA TYR A 105 9.33 5.75 -6.64
C TYR A 105 10.38 5.57 -7.75
N GLN A 106 10.02 4.96 -8.90
CA GLN A 106 10.97 4.71 -10.00
C GLN A 106 11.10 5.89 -10.96
N GLU A 107 10.02 6.63 -11.19
CA GLU A 107 10.00 7.75 -12.15
C GLU A 107 9.92 9.12 -11.47
N GLY A 108 9.76 9.16 -10.15
CA GLY A 108 9.43 10.37 -9.41
C GLY A 108 7.92 10.59 -9.36
N PHE A 109 7.50 11.60 -8.60
CA PHE A 109 6.08 11.90 -8.35
C PHE A 109 5.57 13.11 -9.14
N ASN A 110 6.25 13.47 -10.24
CA ASN A 110 5.90 14.60 -11.10
C ASN A 110 5.87 14.15 -12.56
N VAL A 111 5.32 12.96 -12.82
CA VAL A 111 5.30 12.37 -14.16
C VAL A 111 4.21 13.05 -15.00
N PRO A 112 4.55 13.76 -16.09
CA PRO A 112 3.56 14.48 -16.88
C PRO A 112 2.62 13.51 -17.61
N CYS A 113 1.36 13.89 -17.74
CA CYS A 113 0.37 13.18 -18.55
C CYS A 113 0.25 13.88 -19.91
N LEU A 114 0.96 13.36 -20.92
CA LEU A 114 1.05 13.94 -22.26
C LEU A 114 0.09 13.31 -23.28
N GLN A 115 -0.84 12.50 -22.79
CA GLN A 115 -1.88 11.83 -23.55
C GLN A 115 -3.15 12.68 -23.60
N ASN A 116 -4.17 12.21 -24.32
CA ASN A 116 -5.44 12.92 -24.53
C ASN A 116 -6.54 12.52 -23.54
N ASP A 117 -6.21 11.71 -22.53
CA ASP A 117 -7.14 11.13 -21.56
C ASP A 117 -6.62 11.28 -20.11
N CYS A 118 -6.24 12.51 -19.74
CA CYS A 118 -5.61 12.84 -18.47
C CYS A 118 -6.63 13.19 -17.39
N ALA A 119 -7.57 12.30 -17.08
CA ALA A 119 -8.49 12.51 -15.96
C ALA A 119 -7.70 12.73 -14.66
N HIS A 120 -8.02 13.77 -13.89
CA HIS A 120 -7.25 14.19 -12.72
C HIS A 120 -8.07 15.03 -11.76
N MET A 121 -7.57 15.20 -10.53
CA MET A 121 -8.04 16.26 -9.66
C MET A 121 -6.99 17.36 -9.55
N GLU A 122 -7.41 18.61 -9.64
CA GLU A 122 -6.60 19.76 -9.29
C GLU A 122 -6.61 19.97 -7.79
N ILE A 123 -5.47 20.44 -7.27
CA ILE A 123 -5.29 20.75 -5.86
C ILE A 123 -5.12 22.25 -5.69
N ALA A 124 -5.84 22.81 -4.72
CA ALA A 124 -5.63 24.16 -4.19
C ALA A 124 -4.77 24.11 -2.92
N GLY A 125 -3.96 25.13 -2.69
CA GLY A 125 -3.14 25.21 -1.47
C GLY A 125 -2.27 26.47 -1.40
N SER A 126 -1.34 26.51 -0.46
CA SER A 126 -0.40 27.63 -0.37
C SER A 126 0.75 27.53 -1.38
N GLY A 127 1.03 28.63 -2.11
CA GLY A 127 2.18 28.73 -3.01
C GLY A 127 2.05 27.82 -4.23
N ASN A 128 3.13 27.09 -4.56
CA ASN A 128 3.22 26.29 -5.79
C ASN A 128 2.29 25.05 -5.82
N THR A 129 1.54 24.78 -4.74
CA THR A 129 0.52 23.72 -4.69
C THR A 129 -0.72 24.04 -5.48
N THR A 130 -1.03 25.31 -5.70
CA THR A 130 -2.26 25.68 -6.42
C THR A 130 -2.16 25.28 -7.89
N GLY A 131 -3.19 24.59 -8.37
CA GLY A 131 -3.30 24.13 -9.75
C GLY A 131 -2.32 23.01 -10.11
N VAL A 132 -1.86 22.23 -9.11
CA VAL A 132 -1.14 20.98 -9.41
C VAL A 132 -2.13 19.84 -9.59
N GLU A 133 -1.75 18.89 -10.44
CA GLU A 133 -2.65 17.89 -10.98
C GLU A 133 -2.31 16.51 -10.42
N TRP A 134 -3.26 15.86 -9.75
CA TRP A 134 -3.11 14.45 -9.36
C TRP A 134 -3.82 13.57 -10.38
N ILE A 135 -3.03 13.00 -11.30
CA ILE A 135 -3.53 12.20 -12.41
C ILE A 135 -4.12 10.87 -11.93
N SER A 136 -5.20 10.44 -12.57
CA SER A 136 -5.83 9.15 -12.31
C SER A 136 -4.96 7.98 -12.79
N GLY A 137 -4.70 7.05 -11.88
CA GLY A 137 -3.98 5.80 -12.16
C GLY A 137 -4.75 4.80 -13.01
N LYS A 138 -6.02 5.12 -13.32
CA LYS A 138 -6.83 4.37 -14.29
C LYS A 138 -6.36 4.64 -15.73
N PHE A 139 -5.90 5.86 -16.01
CA PHE A 139 -5.50 6.31 -17.35
C PHE A 139 -3.98 6.38 -17.52
N GLN A 140 -3.22 6.67 -16.45
CA GLN A 140 -1.77 6.72 -16.51
C GLN A 140 -1.11 5.60 -15.70
N LYS A 141 -0.27 4.81 -16.38
CA LYS A 141 0.64 3.83 -15.76
C LYS A 141 2.08 4.31 -15.85
N VAL A 142 2.83 4.15 -14.77
CA VAL A 142 4.24 4.54 -14.62
C VAL A 142 5.08 3.31 -14.29
N LYS A 143 6.39 3.33 -14.53
CA LYS A 143 7.27 2.24 -14.08
C LYS A 143 7.21 2.10 -12.57
N GLY A 144 7.27 0.87 -12.08
CA GLY A 144 7.23 0.55 -10.67
C GLY A 144 8.06 -0.68 -10.33
N GLY A 145 8.14 -1.00 -9.04
CA GLY A 145 8.91 -2.14 -8.54
C GLY A 145 10.43 -2.00 -8.77
N PHE A 146 11.19 -2.96 -8.25
CA PHE A 146 12.64 -3.03 -8.44
C PHE A 146 13.19 -4.42 -8.12
N GLY A 147 14.38 -4.73 -8.64
CA GLY A 147 14.99 -6.05 -8.53
C GLY A 147 14.25 -7.10 -9.37
N SER A 148 14.40 -8.38 -9.03
CA SER A 148 13.82 -9.49 -9.79
C SER A 148 12.28 -9.49 -9.81
N LEU A 149 11.63 -8.93 -8.79
CA LEU A 149 10.17 -8.77 -8.75
C LEU A 149 9.67 -7.51 -9.47
N GLY A 150 10.58 -6.63 -9.90
CA GLY A 150 10.23 -5.40 -10.61
C GLY A 150 9.57 -5.62 -11.96
N ILE A 151 9.60 -6.84 -12.52
CA ILE A 151 8.95 -7.18 -13.80
C ILE A 151 7.48 -7.59 -13.64
N VAL A 152 7.03 -7.87 -12.41
CA VAL A 152 5.63 -8.21 -12.14
C VAL A 152 4.72 -7.06 -12.58
N PHE A 153 3.50 -7.33 -13.04
CA PHE A 153 2.60 -6.32 -13.64
C PHE A 153 3.24 -5.56 -14.82
N ASN A 154 4.09 -6.25 -15.58
CA ASN A 154 4.85 -5.68 -16.70
C ASN A 154 5.75 -4.51 -16.26
N GLY A 155 6.17 -4.51 -14.99
CA GLY A 155 6.96 -3.45 -14.37
C GLY A 155 6.27 -2.10 -14.31
N LYS A 156 4.93 -2.09 -14.32
CA LYS A 156 4.14 -0.88 -14.24
C LYS A 156 3.17 -0.91 -13.06
N GLU A 157 2.85 0.28 -12.57
CA GLU A 157 1.85 0.54 -11.55
C GLU A 157 0.99 1.75 -11.94
N PRO A 158 -0.25 1.87 -11.44
CA PRO A 158 -0.98 3.13 -11.49
C PRO A 158 -0.15 4.28 -10.92
N THR A 159 -0.21 5.43 -11.59
CA THR A 159 0.32 6.68 -11.05
C THR A 159 -0.41 7.04 -9.76
N GLY A 160 0.28 7.62 -8.78
CA GLY A 160 -0.32 7.99 -7.48
C GLY A 160 0.70 8.53 -6.51
N ARG A 161 0.36 8.57 -5.21
CA ARG A 161 1.24 9.06 -4.11
C ARG A 161 1.18 8.15 -2.88
N HIS A 162 2.04 8.44 -1.90
CA HIS A 162 2.18 7.67 -0.65
C HIS A 162 1.99 8.56 0.61
N PRO A 163 0.83 9.20 0.79
CA PRO A 163 0.60 10.08 1.94
C PRO A 163 0.66 9.38 3.30
N PHE A 164 0.45 8.06 3.32
CA PHE A 164 0.42 7.23 4.52
C PHE A 164 1.63 6.28 4.61
N GLY A 165 2.71 6.59 3.90
CA GLY A 165 3.94 5.78 3.87
C GLY A 165 3.95 4.72 2.77
N GLU A 166 4.95 3.83 2.83
CA GLU A 166 5.22 2.83 1.79
C GLU A 166 4.36 1.55 1.87
N ALA A 167 3.41 1.47 2.80
CA ALA A 167 2.54 0.31 2.94
C ALA A 167 1.62 0.15 1.71
N PHE A 168 1.09 1.26 1.22
CA PHE A 168 0.25 1.30 0.03
C PHE A 168 0.40 2.62 -0.72
N LYS A 169 0.11 2.59 -2.01
CA LYS A 169 -0.04 3.76 -2.86
C LYS A 169 -1.51 4.17 -2.88
N GLN A 170 -1.78 5.44 -2.61
CA GLN A 170 -3.08 6.05 -2.87
C GLN A 170 -3.15 6.53 -4.32
N VAL A 171 -4.23 6.17 -5.01
CA VAL A 171 -4.43 6.40 -6.43
C VAL A 171 -5.80 7.01 -6.65
N VAL A 172 -5.85 8.15 -7.36
CA VAL A 172 -7.10 8.68 -7.92
C VAL A 172 -7.62 7.68 -8.94
N TRP A 173 -8.86 7.21 -8.77
CA TRP A 173 -9.38 6.09 -9.54
C TRP A 173 -10.61 6.45 -10.36
N ASN A 174 -11.67 6.94 -9.72
CA ASN A 174 -12.87 7.44 -10.40
C ASN A 174 -13.07 8.92 -10.10
N ILE A 175 -13.58 9.65 -11.09
CA ILE A 175 -13.85 11.08 -11.01
C ILE A 175 -15.29 11.30 -11.47
N ASN A 176 -16.04 12.07 -10.71
CA ASN A 176 -17.36 12.53 -11.07
C ASN A 176 -17.36 14.07 -11.05
N GLU A 177 -17.14 14.66 -12.22
CA GLU A 177 -17.09 16.11 -12.42
C GLU A 177 -18.42 16.79 -12.09
N ALA A 178 -19.57 16.15 -12.38
CA ALA A 178 -20.89 16.71 -12.10
C ALA A 178 -21.20 16.80 -10.59
N GLU A 179 -20.63 15.90 -9.80
CA GLU A 179 -20.78 15.90 -8.33
C GLU A 179 -19.60 16.55 -7.61
N GLY A 180 -18.57 17.00 -8.35
CA GLY A 180 -17.34 17.51 -7.76
C GLY A 180 -16.70 16.49 -6.81
N SER A 181 -16.61 15.21 -7.21
CA SER A 181 -16.08 14.16 -6.34
C SER A 181 -15.05 13.23 -7.00
N VAL A 182 -14.19 12.67 -6.16
CA VAL A 182 -13.07 11.80 -6.55
C VAL A 182 -13.00 10.60 -5.61
N GLU A 183 -13.06 9.40 -6.17
CA GLU A 183 -12.82 8.17 -5.43
C GLU A 183 -11.35 7.78 -5.52
N THR A 184 -10.74 7.54 -4.38
CA THR A 184 -9.37 7.02 -4.31
C THR A 184 -9.35 5.56 -3.91
N THR A 185 -8.31 4.86 -4.37
CA THR A 185 -8.09 3.44 -4.10
C THR A 185 -6.67 3.22 -3.59
N MET A 186 -6.50 2.18 -2.79
CA MET A 186 -5.19 1.69 -2.38
C MET A 186 -4.69 0.62 -3.34
N PHE A 187 -3.40 0.70 -3.64
CA PHE A 187 -2.65 -0.36 -4.30
C PHE A 187 -1.48 -0.76 -3.40
N PHE A 188 -1.30 -2.07 -3.24
CA PHE A 188 -0.25 -2.68 -2.42
C PHE A 188 0.83 -3.32 -3.31
N ARG A 189 1.98 -3.61 -2.71
CA ARG A 189 3.09 -4.35 -3.34
C ARG A 189 3.62 -5.41 -2.39
N ILE A 190 4.39 -6.35 -2.92
CA ILE A 190 5.10 -7.37 -2.13
C ILE A 190 6.61 -7.11 -2.25
N CYS A 191 7.33 -7.23 -1.13
CA CYS A 191 8.75 -6.89 -1.04
C CYS A 191 9.58 -8.00 -0.36
N LYS A 192 10.28 -8.82 -1.15
CA LYS A 192 11.13 -9.89 -0.61
C LYS A 192 12.55 -9.43 -0.38
N LYS A 193 13.18 -9.89 0.70
CA LYS A 193 14.63 -9.81 0.87
C LYS A 193 15.26 -11.14 0.48
N ILE A 194 15.99 -11.15 -0.63
CA ILE A 194 16.69 -12.35 -1.11
C ILE A 194 18.13 -12.32 -0.59
N PRO A 195 18.64 -13.40 0.05
CA PRO A 195 20.03 -13.49 0.47
C PRO A 195 20.98 -13.16 -0.69
N PHE A 196 22.00 -12.33 -0.41
CA PHE A 196 23.04 -11.90 -1.37
C PHE A 196 22.58 -11.02 -2.56
N VAL A 197 21.28 -10.91 -2.84
CA VAL A 197 20.72 -10.06 -3.92
C VAL A 197 20.17 -8.73 -3.36
N GLY A 198 19.64 -8.74 -2.14
CA GLY A 198 19.05 -7.58 -1.48
C GLY A 198 17.52 -7.54 -1.54
N LYS A 199 16.94 -6.39 -1.21
CA LYS A 199 15.48 -6.17 -1.27
C LYS A 199 15.04 -6.11 -2.74
N THR A 200 13.92 -6.74 -3.05
CA THR A 200 13.24 -6.64 -4.34
C THR A 200 11.75 -6.48 -4.10
N CYS A 201 11.08 -5.65 -4.89
CA CYS A 201 9.64 -5.41 -4.74
C CYS A 201 8.93 -5.45 -6.08
N THR A 202 7.68 -5.92 -6.07
CA THR A 202 6.76 -5.72 -7.18
C THR A 202 6.41 -4.24 -7.33
N PRO A 203 5.88 -3.81 -8.49
CA PRO A 203 5.10 -2.58 -8.56
C PRO A 203 3.88 -2.65 -7.61
N TYR A 204 3.34 -1.49 -7.25
CA TYR A 204 2.06 -1.33 -6.54
C TYR A 204 0.88 -1.68 -7.46
N GLY A 205 0.70 -2.96 -7.73
CA GLY A 205 -0.34 -3.49 -8.62
C GLY A 205 -1.44 -4.28 -7.92
N ILE A 206 -1.34 -4.52 -6.61
CA ILE A 206 -2.28 -5.36 -5.87
C ILE A 206 -3.42 -4.49 -5.34
N GLY A 207 -4.60 -4.63 -5.95
CA GLY A 207 -5.76 -3.77 -5.74
C GLY A 207 -6.71 -3.86 -6.95
N PRO A 208 -7.60 -2.89 -7.17
CA PRO A 208 -7.86 -1.71 -6.33
C PRO A 208 -8.67 -2.06 -5.08
N VAL A 209 -8.30 -1.47 -3.93
CA VAL A 209 -9.13 -1.50 -2.71
C VAL A 209 -9.72 -0.10 -2.50
N PRO A 210 -11.06 0.08 -2.46
CA PRO A 210 -11.67 1.38 -2.18
C PRO A 210 -11.13 1.98 -0.88
N PHE A 211 -10.91 3.30 -0.87
CA PHE A 211 -10.28 3.97 0.27
C PHE A 211 -11.06 5.18 0.77
N ILE A 212 -10.78 6.36 0.22
CA ILE A 212 -11.43 7.62 0.62
C ILE A 212 -12.03 8.26 -0.62
N THR A 213 -13.27 8.71 -0.48
CA THR A 213 -13.91 9.60 -1.45
C THR A 213 -13.75 11.03 -0.96
N TYR A 214 -13.19 11.87 -1.81
CA TYR A 214 -13.07 13.30 -1.58
C TYR A 214 -14.08 14.04 -2.42
N ARG A 215 -14.48 15.21 -1.95
CA ARG A 215 -15.27 16.20 -2.67
C ARG A 215 -14.47 17.49 -2.81
N GLU A 216 -14.90 18.34 -3.72
CA GLU A 216 -14.42 19.72 -3.78
C GLU A 216 -14.40 20.33 -2.38
N LYS A 217 -13.31 21.03 -2.08
CA LYS A 217 -12.99 21.68 -0.80
C LYS A 217 -12.62 20.74 0.34
N ASP A 218 -12.62 19.43 0.14
CA ASP A 218 -12.11 18.53 1.18
C ASP A 218 -10.59 18.69 1.33
N PRO A 219 -10.08 18.65 2.57
CA PRO A 219 -8.64 18.61 2.80
C PRO A 219 -8.08 17.27 2.35
N ILE A 220 -6.91 17.29 1.71
CA ILE A 220 -6.23 16.10 1.26
C ILE A 220 -4.75 16.13 1.64
N ILE A 221 -4.26 15.00 2.16
CA ILE A 221 -2.86 14.81 2.48
C ILE A 221 -2.15 14.35 1.22
N LEU A 222 -1.12 15.08 0.82
CA LEU A 222 -0.39 14.81 -0.40
C LEU A 222 0.85 13.93 -0.14
N GLY A 223 1.43 13.97 1.06
CA GLY A 223 2.56 13.12 1.42
C GLY A 223 3.92 13.53 0.85
N SER A 224 4.94 12.76 1.23
CA SER A 224 6.36 12.96 0.88
C SER A 224 6.80 12.07 -0.31
N PRO A 225 7.76 12.50 -1.15
CA PRO A 225 8.42 13.81 -1.15
C PRO A 225 7.48 14.91 -1.65
N SER A 226 7.61 16.10 -1.06
CA SER A 226 6.86 17.32 -1.42
C SER A 226 7.37 17.97 -2.70
N THR A 227 7.94 17.20 -3.63
CA THR A 227 8.43 17.74 -4.89
C THR A 227 7.22 18.24 -5.68
N LEU A 228 7.13 19.55 -5.75
CA LEU A 228 6.21 20.23 -6.62
C LEU A 228 6.88 20.44 -7.97
N PRO A 229 6.12 20.37 -9.07
CA PRO A 229 6.64 20.81 -10.35
C PRO A 229 6.92 22.31 -10.27
N GLU A 230 8.03 22.74 -10.88
CA GLU A 230 8.37 24.17 -11.04
C GLU A 230 7.38 24.87 -11.98
#